data_AF-A0A1H8G5E5-F1
#
_entry.id   AF-A0A1H8G5E5-F1
#
_cell.length_a   1.000
_cell.length_b   1.000
_cell.length_c   1.000
_cell.angle_alpha   90.00
_cell.angle_beta   90.00
_cell.angle_gamma   90.00
#
_symmetry.space_group_name_H-M   'P 1'
#
loop_
_entity.id
_entity.type
_entity.pdbx_description
1 polymer ?
#
loop_
_entity_poly.entity_id
_entity_poly.type
_entity_poly.pdbx_seq_one_letter_code
_entity_poly.pdbx_strand_id
1 'polypeptide(L)'
;MKRYIEALCLLTVCLILNASCLGSDDDSKVEYANDTAIKTFSLTTVNRYVHTTTKAGKDTIYKKALTNPVVFTIDQYQDRIYNTDSLPADCDIEHVLASITSVNSGTIVIKYLNKSNEDSLVYFSSTDSINFKKAKGIRVYSRDGSAFRTYDIALNVHQVESGRMIWEKKTQADIPTDTETALWEQRVVAAGFHSFIGASNNEGYAFNLNGAIMVSEDKGLTWEEDFIIDDIALLPTENYAFASWPFSANDSTDYQLLIGTSPQYDKACVVWRKISEHAYRSLPSKWVFLPVESFNPYYLPKMDHLNLVYYNFLPLAIGNDGKIYVSRDQGITWKTTSAYTLPKNIGTFNLTAFADDYGYLWLVGNDTGEVWRGQYLN
;
A
#
# COMPACT_ATOMS: atom_id res chain seq x y z
N MET A 1 35.26 60.67 -81.16
CA MET A 1 34.13 60.83 -80.21
C MET A 1 33.39 59.52 -79.92
N LYS A 2 33.15 58.61 -80.88
CA LYS A 2 32.46 57.31 -80.63
C LYS A 2 33.15 56.35 -79.64
N ARG A 3 34.49 56.24 -79.62
CA ARG A 3 35.22 55.30 -78.70
C ARG A 3 35.19 55.68 -77.21
N TYR A 4 34.89 56.94 -76.87
CA TYR A 4 34.78 57.37 -75.47
C TYR A 4 33.35 57.27 -74.92
N ILE A 5 32.35 57.21 -75.81
CA ILE A 5 30.95 57.03 -75.44
C ILE A 5 30.69 55.58 -75.01
N GLU A 6 31.30 54.61 -75.67
CA GLU A 6 31.20 53.18 -75.30
C GLU A 6 31.84 52.89 -73.94
N ALA A 7 33.01 53.51 -73.66
CA ALA A 7 33.67 53.40 -72.35
C ALA A 7 32.87 54.09 -71.23
N LEU A 8 32.24 55.25 -71.52
CA LEU A 8 31.39 55.96 -70.57
C LEU A 8 30.08 55.22 -70.29
N CYS A 9 29.49 54.57 -71.31
CA CYS A 9 28.31 53.71 -71.17
C CYS A 9 28.61 52.43 -70.36
N LEU A 10 29.78 51.82 -70.53
CA LEU A 10 30.20 50.67 -69.72
C LEU A 10 30.47 51.04 -68.26
N LEU A 11 31.06 52.23 -68.01
CA LEU A 11 31.30 52.70 -66.64
C LEU A 11 29.99 53.07 -65.91
N THR A 12 29.02 53.64 -66.62
CA THR A 12 27.69 53.98 -66.06
C THR A 12 26.83 52.74 -65.81
N VAL A 13 26.91 51.71 -66.66
CA VAL A 13 26.24 50.42 -66.40
C VAL A 13 26.86 49.68 -65.19
N CYS A 14 28.17 49.78 -64.98
CA CYS A 14 28.82 49.19 -63.78
C CYS A 14 28.48 49.92 -62.47
N LEU A 15 28.17 51.22 -62.53
CA LEU A 15 27.72 52.01 -61.38
C LEU A 15 26.23 51.74 -61.04
N ILE A 16 25.39 51.45 -62.04
CA ILE A 16 23.97 51.14 -61.83
C ILE A 16 23.77 49.71 -61.29
N LEU A 17 24.66 48.77 -61.62
CA LEU A 17 24.60 47.38 -61.11
C LEU A 17 25.03 47.24 -59.63
N ASN A 18 25.65 48.26 -59.03
CA ASN A 18 25.98 48.29 -57.60
C ASN A 18 24.93 49.01 -56.73
N ALA A 19 23.87 49.57 -57.33
CA ALA A 19 22.80 50.25 -56.61
C ALA A 19 21.65 49.31 -56.17
N SER A 20 21.80 47.99 -56.26
CA SER A 20 20.79 47.03 -55.78
C SER A 20 20.96 46.59 -54.32
N CYS A 21 21.93 47.14 -53.58
CA CYS A 21 22.09 46.93 -52.13
C CYS A 21 21.56 48.11 -51.30
N LEU A 22 20.54 48.81 -51.79
CA LEU A 22 19.75 49.77 -51.01
C LEU A 22 18.26 49.39 -51.08
N GLY A 23 17.98 48.10 -50.85
CA GLY A 23 16.72 47.71 -50.22
C GLY A 23 16.87 47.99 -48.74
N SER A 24 16.14 48.97 -48.23
CA SER A 24 16.06 49.28 -46.80
C SER A 24 15.29 48.18 -46.06
N ASP A 25 15.85 46.98 -46.00
CA ASP A 25 15.35 45.91 -45.14
C ASP A 25 16.44 45.62 -44.11
N ASP A 26 16.54 46.50 -43.12
CA ASP A 26 17.10 46.17 -41.81
C ASP A 26 16.07 45.35 -41.02
N ASP A 27 15.38 44.45 -41.71
CA ASP A 27 14.51 43.46 -41.12
C ASP A 27 15.44 42.30 -40.79
N SER A 28 16.08 42.38 -39.62
CA SER A 28 16.68 41.20 -39.02
C SER A 28 15.56 40.17 -38.93
N LYS A 29 15.45 39.27 -39.91
CA LYS A 29 14.50 38.15 -39.86
C LYS A 29 14.93 37.30 -38.69
N VAL A 30 14.34 37.58 -37.53
CA VAL A 30 14.49 36.76 -36.33
C VAL A 30 13.84 35.45 -36.69
N GLU A 31 14.63 34.46 -37.09
CA GLU A 31 14.16 33.09 -37.23
C GLU A 31 13.79 32.60 -35.83
N TYR A 32 12.49 32.60 -35.55
CA TYR A 32 11.97 32.04 -34.32
C TYR A 32 11.97 30.52 -34.45
N ALA A 33 12.51 29.84 -33.44
CA ALA A 33 12.47 28.39 -33.38
C ALA A 33 11.02 27.89 -33.44
N ASN A 34 10.75 26.93 -34.33
CA ASN A 34 9.44 26.30 -34.52
C ASN A 34 9.23 25.06 -33.64
N ASP A 35 10.10 24.86 -32.65
CA ASP A 35 9.99 23.73 -31.71
C ASP A 35 8.72 23.81 -30.88
N THR A 36 8.05 22.67 -30.74
CA THR A 36 6.78 22.51 -30.03
C THR A 36 6.87 21.42 -28.98
N ALA A 37 8.03 21.27 -28.32
CA ALA A 37 8.22 20.24 -27.32
C ALA A 37 7.96 20.76 -25.90
N ILE A 38 7.26 19.97 -25.08
CA ILE A 38 7.27 20.17 -23.62
C ILE A 38 8.61 19.64 -23.09
N LYS A 39 9.31 20.48 -22.33
CA LYS A 39 10.63 20.20 -21.77
C LYS A 39 10.55 19.58 -20.38
N THR A 40 9.70 20.12 -19.52
CA THR A 40 9.52 19.60 -18.15
C THR A 40 8.05 19.60 -17.77
N PHE A 41 7.66 18.63 -16.95
CA PHE A 41 6.34 18.53 -16.35
C PHE A 41 6.48 18.00 -14.92
N SER A 42 5.84 18.65 -13.96
CA SER A 42 5.76 18.19 -12.57
C SER A 42 4.50 18.72 -11.89
N LEU A 43 4.05 18.03 -10.84
CA LEU A 43 3.01 18.53 -9.95
C LEU A 43 3.64 19.27 -8.79
N THR A 44 3.23 20.51 -8.53
CA THR A 44 3.76 21.35 -7.46
C THR A 44 2.89 21.28 -6.21
N THR A 45 1.58 21.14 -6.34
CA THR A 45 0.67 20.96 -5.20
C THR A 45 -0.47 20.03 -5.57
N VAL A 46 -0.57 18.92 -4.84
CA VAL A 46 -1.69 17.98 -4.89
C VAL A 46 -2.21 17.81 -3.47
N ASN A 47 -3.49 18.04 -3.27
CA ASN A 47 -4.13 17.81 -1.98
C ASN A 47 -4.55 16.35 -1.85
N ARG A 48 -4.49 15.82 -0.63
CA ARG A 48 -4.97 14.50 -0.23
C ARG A 48 -6.05 14.65 0.83
N TYR A 49 -7.14 13.91 0.69
CA TYR A 49 -8.26 13.88 1.64
C TYR A 49 -8.28 12.54 2.36
N VAL A 50 -7.64 12.48 3.52
CA VAL A 50 -7.45 11.22 4.25
C VAL A 50 -8.57 11.02 5.25
N HIS A 51 -9.24 9.87 5.16
CA HIS A 51 -10.21 9.40 6.15
C HIS A 51 -9.50 8.94 7.43
N THR A 52 -9.98 9.38 8.58
CA THR A 52 -9.50 8.95 9.90
C THR A 52 -10.64 8.95 10.90
N THR A 53 -10.48 8.20 11.99
CA THR A 53 -11.43 8.19 13.09
C THR A 53 -10.91 9.07 14.23
N THR A 54 -11.75 9.96 14.75
CA THR A 54 -11.43 10.75 15.95
C THR A 54 -11.35 9.85 17.19
N LYS A 55 -10.74 10.35 18.28
CA LYS A 55 -10.73 9.64 19.58
C LYS A 55 -12.14 9.29 20.10
N ALA A 56 -13.16 10.01 19.64
CA ALA A 56 -14.57 9.76 19.96
C ALA A 56 -15.26 8.76 19.02
N GLY A 57 -14.52 8.09 18.12
CA GLY A 57 -15.08 7.09 17.21
C GLY A 57 -15.77 7.64 15.96
N LYS A 58 -15.78 8.97 15.75
CA LYS A 58 -16.42 9.59 14.59
C LYS A 58 -15.47 9.67 13.39
N ASP A 59 -15.95 9.27 12.22
CA ASP A 59 -15.26 9.41 10.93
C ASP A 59 -15.04 10.90 10.59
N THR A 60 -13.85 11.24 10.14
CA THR A 60 -13.47 12.60 9.74
C THR A 60 -12.48 12.56 8.59
N ILE A 61 -12.47 13.63 7.80
CA ILE A 61 -11.56 13.80 6.69
C ILE A 61 -10.66 14.97 7.03
N TYR A 62 -9.35 14.80 6.91
CA TYR A 62 -8.42 15.91 6.98
C TYR A 62 -7.65 16.06 5.67
N LYS A 63 -7.32 17.31 5.36
CA LYS A 63 -6.59 17.69 4.16
C LYS A 63 -5.09 17.73 4.47
N LYS A 64 -4.28 17.10 3.62
CA LYS A 64 -2.80 17.26 3.63
C LYS A 64 -2.26 17.39 2.21
N ALA A 65 -1.07 17.95 2.05
CA ALA A 65 -0.40 17.95 0.76
C ALA A 65 0.29 16.59 0.48
N LEU A 66 0.36 16.19 -0.78
CA LEU A 66 1.24 15.11 -1.22
C LEU A 66 2.70 15.53 -1.00
N THR A 67 3.47 14.71 -0.30
CA THR A 67 4.85 15.02 0.08
C THR A 67 5.89 14.37 -0.82
N ASN A 68 5.55 13.23 -1.43
CA ASN A 68 6.49 12.50 -2.27
C ASN A 68 6.42 13.03 -3.70
N PRO A 69 7.54 13.45 -4.29
CA PRO A 69 7.56 13.92 -5.67
C PRO A 69 7.20 12.78 -6.62
N VAL A 70 6.36 13.09 -7.59
CA VAL A 70 5.86 12.12 -8.57
C VAL A 70 6.72 12.25 -9.83
N VAL A 71 7.24 11.13 -10.31
CA VAL A 71 8.05 11.09 -11.53
C VAL A 71 7.14 10.97 -12.74
N PHE A 72 7.37 11.84 -13.73
CA PHE A 72 6.65 11.85 -15.00
C PHE A 72 7.57 11.51 -16.16
N THR A 73 7.05 10.74 -17.10
CA THR A 73 7.63 10.51 -18.41
C THR A 73 6.96 11.46 -19.42
N ILE A 74 7.78 12.15 -20.21
CA ILE A 74 7.34 12.89 -21.40
C ILE A 74 7.79 12.10 -22.62
N ASP A 75 6.89 11.34 -23.21
CA ASP A 75 7.12 10.60 -24.44
C ASP A 75 6.94 11.54 -25.64
N GLN A 76 8.08 11.99 -26.19
CA GLN A 76 8.14 12.88 -27.34
C GLN A 76 7.77 12.21 -28.67
N TYR A 77 7.75 10.87 -28.71
CA TYR A 77 7.43 10.12 -29.92
C TYR A 77 5.93 9.81 -30.00
N GLN A 78 5.32 9.44 -28.87
CA GLN A 78 3.89 9.17 -28.77
C GLN A 78 3.04 10.39 -28.42
N ASP A 79 3.68 11.53 -28.13
CA ASP A 79 3.02 12.73 -27.62
C ASP A 79 2.22 12.45 -26.34
N ARG A 80 2.86 11.83 -25.34
CA ARG A 80 2.20 11.46 -24.08
C ARG A 80 2.96 11.98 -22.87
N ILE A 81 2.21 12.39 -21.86
CA ILE A 81 2.75 12.69 -20.52
C ILE A 81 2.00 11.81 -19.52
N TYR A 82 2.74 11.08 -18.70
CA TYR A 82 2.16 10.21 -17.70
C TYR A 82 3.10 10.00 -16.52
N ASN A 83 2.53 9.78 -15.34
CA ASN A 83 3.30 9.38 -14.16
C ASN A 83 3.70 7.91 -14.26
N THR A 84 4.97 7.64 -13.94
CA THR A 84 5.54 6.28 -13.96
C THR A 84 4.93 5.40 -12.87
N ASP A 85 4.60 6.01 -11.73
CA ASP A 85 3.89 5.37 -10.61
C ASP A 85 2.62 6.15 -10.28
N SER A 86 1.55 5.43 -9.92
CA SER A 86 0.22 5.99 -9.71
C SER A 86 0.16 6.86 -8.45
N LEU A 87 -0.65 7.91 -8.48
CA LEU A 87 -0.96 8.68 -7.28
C LEU A 87 -1.79 7.86 -6.30
N PRO A 88 -1.68 8.12 -4.99
CA PRO A 88 -2.63 7.60 -4.00
C PRO A 88 -4.09 7.91 -4.34
N ALA A 89 -5.01 6.98 -4.05
CA ALA A 89 -6.45 7.08 -4.39
C ALA A 89 -7.16 8.30 -3.80
N ASP A 90 -6.64 8.81 -2.69
CA ASP A 90 -7.16 9.95 -1.95
C ASP A 90 -6.66 11.31 -2.48
N CYS A 91 -5.95 11.34 -3.61
CA CYS A 91 -5.48 12.58 -4.24
C CYS A 91 -6.60 13.33 -4.98
N ASP A 92 -6.69 14.63 -4.74
CA ASP A 92 -7.54 15.56 -5.48
C ASP A 92 -6.88 15.94 -6.81
N ILE A 93 -7.28 15.23 -7.87
CA ILE A 93 -6.83 15.50 -9.24
C ILE A 93 -7.69 16.56 -9.96
N GLU A 94 -8.62 17.22 -9.27
CA GLU A 94 -9.44 18.30 -9.84
C GLU A 94 -8.86 19.69 -9.57
N HIS A 95 -8.03 19.82 -8.52
CA HIS A 95 -7.43 21.09 -8.09
C HIS A 95 -5.92 20.97 -7.90
N VAL A 96 -5.20 20.68 -8.99
CA VAL A 96 -3.76 20.42 -8.97
C VAL A 96 -2.98 21.61 -9.52
N LEU A 97 -1.95 22.07 -8.79
CA LEU A 97 -0.96 23.00 -9.34
C LEU A 97 0.16 22.21 -10.02
N ALA A 98 0.59 22.67 -11.18
CA ALA A 98 1.64 22.04 -11.98
C ALA A 98 2.71 23.07 -12.39
N SER A 99 3.91 22.58 -12.70
CA SER A 99 4.96 23.32 -13.37
C SER A 99 5.26 22.65 -14.71
N ILE A 100 5.04 23.40 -15.80
CA ILE A 100 5.21 22.94 -17.16
C ILE A 100 6.08 23.95 -17.89
N THR A 101 7.14 23.48 -18.55
CA THR A 101 7.99 24.34 -19.40
C THR A 101 8.09 23.76 -20.79
N SER A 102 8.20 24.64 -21.78
CA SER A 102 8.37 24.32 -23.19
C SER A 102 9.81 24.59 -23.64
N VAL A 103 10.21 23.94 -24.71
CA VAL A 103 11.42 24.30 -25.45
C VAL A 103 11.21 25.69 -26.08
N ASN A 104 12.26 26.52 -26.06
CA ASN A 104 12.28 27.85 -26.69
C ASN A 104 11.12 28.79 -26.33
N SER A 105 10.58 28.63 -25.12
CA SER A 105 9.50 29.45 -24.56
C SER A 105 8.21 29.45 -25.40
N GLY A 106 7.87 28.30 -26.00
CA GLY A 106 6.58 28.10 -26.65
C GLY A 106 5.39 28.28 -25.69
N THR A 107 4.25 28.73 -26.23
CA THR A 107 3.05 29.04 -25.44
C THR A 107 2.28 27.78 -25.09
N ILE A 108 2.04 27.55 -23.80
CA ILE A 108 1.37 26.34 -23.29
C ILE A 108 -0.10 26.62 -22.99
N VAL A 109 -0.99 25.75 -23.46
CA VAL A 109 -2.42 25.75 -23.15
C VAL A 109 -2.89 24.37 -22.72
N ILE A 110 -3.88 24.31 -21.84
CA ILE A 110 -4.56 23.08 -21.44
C ILE A 110 -5.79 22.91 -22.32
N LYS A 111 -5.94 21.71 -22.90
CA LYS A 111 -7.08 21.33 -23.71
C LYS A 111 -8.16 20.69 -22.84
N TYR A 112 -9.37 21.22 -22.94
CA TYR A 112 -10.61 20.70 -22.37
C TYR A 112 -11.64 20.47 -23.49
N LEU A 113 -12.77 19.88 -23.13
CA LEU A 113 -13.97 19.85 -23.97
C LEU A 113 -15.02 20.82 -23.43
N ASN A 114 -15.64 21.60 -24.31
CA ASN A 114 -16.77 22.44 -23.98
C ASN A 114 -18.07 21.60 -23.84
N LYS A 115 -19.21 22.26 -23.54
CA LYS A 115 -20.51 21.57 -23.39
C LYS A 115 -21.01 20.88 -24.66
N SER A 116 -20.50 21.28 -25.82
CA SER A 116 -20.81 20.72 -27.14
C SER A 116 -19.81 19.63 -27.58
N ASN A 117 -18.91 19.19 -26.70
CA ASN A 117 -17.80 18.27 -26.98
C ASN A 117 -16.77 18.79 -28.00
N GLU A 118 -16.62 20.10 -28.13
CA GLU A 118 -15.59 20.72 -28.96
C GLU A 118 -14.41 21.19 -28.11
N ASP A 119 -13.25 21.39 -28.75
CA ASP A 119 -12.02 21.82 -28.09
C ASP A 119 -12.19 23.19 -27.42
N SER A 120 -11.83 23.26 -26.15
CA SER A 120 -11.67 24.50 -25.38
C SER A 120 -10.24 24.60 -24.87
N LEU A 121 -9.54 25.68 -25.22
CA LEU A 121 -8.14 25.90 -24.84
C LEU A 121 -8.04 26.98 -23.79
N VAL A 122 -7.29 26.72 -22.72
CA VAL A 122 -7.07 27.66 -21.61
C VAL A 122 -5.57 27.86 -21.44
N TYR A 123 -5.10 29.09 -21.33
CA TYR A 123 -3.69 29.36 -21.06
C TYR A 123 -3.24 28.70 -19.76
N PHE A 124 -2.08 28.04 -19.81
CA PHE A 124 -1.48 27.49 -18.60
C PHE A 124 -0.93 28.61 -17.71
N SER A 125 -1.21 28.53 -16.42
CA SER A 125 -0.59 29.33 -15.37
C SER A 125 -0.12 28.40 -14.26
N SER A 126 1.08 28.62 -13.73
CA SER A 126 1.60 27.83 -12.61
C SER A 126 0.92 28.14 -11.27
N THR A 127 0.09 29.18 -11.21
CA THR A 127 -0.66 29.58 -10.01
C THR A 127 -2.13 29.13 -10.04
N ASP A 128 -2.62 28.67 -11.19
CA ASP A 128 -4.01 28.24 -11.34
C ASP A 128 -4.09 26.72 -11.37
N SER A 129 -5.08 26.17 -10.67
CA SER A 129 -5.25 24.72 -10.59
C SER A 129 -5.83 24.15 -11.87
N ILE A 130 -5.30 23.00 -12.28
CA ILE A 130 -5.75 22.22 -13.42
C ILE A 130 -6.66 21.09 -12.94
N ASN A 131 -7.82 20.93 -13.58
CA ASN A 131 -8.68 19.77 -13.41
C ASN A 131 -8.27 18.63 -14.36
N PHE A 132 -7.47 17.69 -13.85
CA PHE A 132 -6.97 16.55 -14.64
C PHE A 132 -8.02 15.45 -14.88
N LYS A 133 -9.19 15.47 -14.23
CA LYS A 133 -10.31 14.61 -14.64
C LYS A 133 -10.92 15.04 -15.97
N LYS A 134 -10.84 16.34 -16.29
CA LYS A 134 -11.45 16.94 -17.49
C LYS A 134 -10.43 17.27 -18.57
N ALA A 135 -9.17 17.52 -18.22
CA ALA A 135 -8.12 17.80 -19.18
C ALA A 135 -8.00 16.65 -20.18
N LYS A 136 -7.93 16.99 -21.46
CA LYS A 136 -7.76 16.04 -22.58
C LYS A 136 -6.37 16.10 -23.19
N GLY A 137 -5.57 17.10 -22.85
CA GLY A 137 -4.19 17.20 -23.30
C GLY A 137 -3.57 18.53 -22.93
N ILE A 138 -2.27 18.63 -23.16
CA ILE A 138 -1.49 19.85 -23.01
C ILE A 138 -0.94 20.19 -24.38
N ARG A 139 -1.27 21.37 -24.90
CA ARG A 139 -0.79 21.83 -26.20
C ARG A 139 0.26 22.91 -26.00
N VAL A 140 1.31 22.84 -26.80
CA VAL A 140 2.33 23.88 -26.89
C VAL A 140 2.39 24.39 -28.32
N TYR A 141 2.29 25.70 -28.46
CA TYR A 141 2.54 26.42 -29.70
C TYR A 141 4.00 26.86 -29.74
N SER A 142 4.61 26.84 -30.93
CA SER A 142 5.94 27.43 -31.14
C SER A 142 5.92 28.93 -30.82
N ARG A 143 7.09 29.54 -30.61
CA ARG A 143 7.19 30.95 -30.22
C ARG A 143 6.58 31.92 -31.23
N ASP A 144 6.64 31.57 -32.51
CA ASP A 144 6.02 32.28 -33.63
C ASP A 144 4.54 31.90 -33.86
N GLY A 145 4.03 30.89 -33.14
CA GLY A 145 2.67 30.36 -33.29
C GLY A 145 2.43 29.57 -34.58
N SER A 146 3.47 29.31 -35.39
CA SER A 146 3.32 28.66 -36.71
C SER A 146 3.08 27.15 -36.62
N ALA A 147 3.50 26.52 -35.52
CA ALA A 147 3.34 25.09 -35.28
C ALA A 147 2.78 24.84 -33.88
N PHE A 148 2.17 23.67 -33.70
CA PHE A 148 1.79 23.19 -32.37
C PHE A 148 1.96 21.68 -32.26
N ARG A 149 2.11 21.22 -31.01
CA ARG A 149 2.04 19.81 -30.62
C ARG A 149 1.11 19.66 -29.44
N THR A 150 0.30 18.60 -29.43
CA THR A 150 -0.60 18.29 -28.31
C THR A 150 -0.16 16.98 -27.70
N TYR A 151 0.07 16.98 -26.39
CA TYR A 151 0.37 15.79 -25.62
C TYR A 151 -0.89 15.29 -24.92
N ASP A 152 -1.18 14.00 -25.04
CA ASP A 152 -2.18 13.34 -24.21
C ASP A 152 -1.64 13.22 -22.79
N ILE A 153 -2.42 13.66 -21.81
CA ILE A 153 -2.06 13.61 -20.39
C ILE A 153 -2.81 12.47 -19.71
N ALA A 154 -2.07 11.55 -19.09
CA ALA A 154 -2.63 10.49 -18.26
C ALA A 154 -2.09 10.64 -16.84
N LEU A 155 -2.96 11.06 -15.92
CA LEU A 155 -2.64 11.09 -14.50
C LEU A 155 -3.23 9.85 -13.83
N ASN A 156 -2.41 8.83 -13.66
CA ASN A 156 -2.80 7.55 -13.08
C ASN A 156 -2.95 7.67 -11.55
N VAL A 157 -4.03 7.12 -11.01
CA VAL A 157 -4.38 7.15 -9.59
C VAL A 157 -4.83 5.75 -9.16
N HIS A 158 -4.42 5.29 -7.97
CA HIS A 158 -4.93 4.06 -7.38
C HIS A 158 -6.46 4.10 -7.32
N GLN A 159 -7.10 3.00 -7.68
CA GLN A 159 -8.56 2.89 -7.67
C GLN A 159 -9.12 2.50 -6.29
N VAL A 160 -8.24 2.13 -5.34
CA VAL A 160 -8.60 1.71 -3.99
C VAL A 160 -7.71 2.45 -2.99
N GLU A 161 -8.31 2.90 -1.88
CA GLU A 161 -7.58 3.52 -0.78
C GLU A 161 -6.50 2.57 -0.22
N SER A 162 -5.25 3.05 -0.16
CA SER A 162 -4.13 2.32 0.41
C SER A 162 -3.88 2.67 1.88
N GLY A 163 -3.05 1.88 2.57
CA GLY A 163 -2.68 2.04 3.96
C GLY A 163 -3.69 1.50 4.98
N ARG A 164 -4.74 0.81 4.54
CA ARG A 164 -5.76 0.21 5.42
C ARG A 164 -6.29 -1.12 4.91
N MET A 165 -6.89 -1.89 5.82
CA MET A 165 -7.66 -3.09 5.50
C MET A 165 -8.89 -2.72 4.67
N ILE A 166 -9.02 -3.41 3.55
CA ILE A 166 -10.20 -3.39 2.69
C ILE A 166 -10.91 -4.73 2.84
N TRP A 167 -12.20 -4.69 3.14
CA TRP A 167 -13.01 -5.87 3.40
C TRP A 167 -14.04 -6.07 2.29
N GLU A 168 -14.17 -7.32 1.85
CA GLU A 168 -15.17 -7.79 0.92
C GLU A 168 -16.03 -8.85 1.60
N LYS A 169 -17.35 -8.75 1.48
CA LYS A 169 -18.26 -9.78 2.00
C LYS A 169 -18.24 -10.99 1.08
N LYS A 170 -18.15 -12.17 1.67
CA LYS A 170 -18.08 -13.47 0.98
C LYS A 170 -19.19 -14.40 1.48
N THR A 171 -19.25 -15.58 0.87
CA THR A 171 -20.13 -16.67 1.26
C THR A 171 -19.34 -17.81 1.88
N GLN A 172 -20.03 -18.72 2.56
CA GLN A 172 -19.43 -19.92 3.15
C GLN A 172 -18.71 -20.80 2.12
N ALA A 173 -19.16 -20.78 0.85
CA ALA A 173 -18.53 -21.54 -0.22
C ALA A 173 -17.17 -20.95 -0.68
N ASP A 174 -16.87 -19.70 -0.31
CA ASP A 174 -15.62 -19.04 -0.66
C ASP A 174 -14.51 -19.31 0.37
N ILE A 175 -14.84 -19.87 1.54
CA ILE A 175 -13.89 -20.16 2.62
C ILE A 175 -12.86 -21.19 2.13
N PRO A 176 -11.55 -20.90 2.22
CA PRO A 176 -10.51 -21.87 1.93
C PRO A 176 -10.62 -23.11 2.84
N THR A 177 -10.43 -24.30 2.26
CA THR A 177 -10.39 -25.53 3.03
C THR A 177 -9.02 -25.70 3.71
N ASP A 178 -9.00 -25.82 5.04
CA ASP A 178 -7.81 -26.18 5.80
C ASP A 178 -7.84 -27.67 6.18
N THR A 179 -7.24 -28.51 5.35
CA THR A 179 -7.20 -29.95 5.61
C THR A 179 -6.15 -30.35 6.64
N GLU A 180 -5.16 -29.50 6.90
CA GLU A 180 -4.07 -29.82 7.83
C GLU A 180 -4.51 -29.60 9.28
N THR A 181 -5.16 -28.48 9.59
CA THR A 181 -5.71 -28.22 10.92
C THR A 181 -6.75 -29.29 11.30
N ALA A 182 -7.64 -29.65 10.37
CA ALA A 182 -8.62 -30.71 10.61
C ALA A 182 -7.98 -32.07 10.91
N LEU A 183 -6.84 -32.37 10.27
CA LEU A 183 -6.08 -33.59 10.57
C LEU A 183 -5.47 -33.54 11.97
N TRP A 184 -4.88 -32.40 12.36
CA TRP A 184 -4.33 -32.21 13.70
C TRP A 184 -5.37 -32.39 14.80
N GLU A 185 -6.53 -31.75 14.67
CA GLU A 185 -7.63 -31.90 15.63
C GLU A 185 -8.04 -33.36 15.81
N GLN A 186 -8.13 -34.12 14.71
CA GLN A 186 -8.41 -35.55 14.76
C GLN A 186 -7.33 -36.33 15.52
N ARG A 187 -6.04 -36.02 15.31
CA ARG A 187 -4.91 -36.69 15.96
C ARG A 187 -4.85 -36.40 17.46
N VAL A 188 -5.14 -35.16 17.86
CA VAL A 188 -5.21 -34.75 19.26
C VAL A 188 -6.32 -35.50 20.00
N VAL A 189 -7.50 -35.60 19.39
CA VAL A 189 -8.62 -36.39 19.95
C VAL A 189 -8.23 -37.86 20.07
N ALA A 190 -7.59 -38.44 19.05
CA ALA A 190 -7.15 -39.83 19.07
C ALA A 190 -6.08 -40.11 20.14
N ALA A 191 -5.24 -39.13 20.45
CA ALA A 191 -4.25 -39.20 21.53
C ALA A 191 -4.85 -39.04 22.94
N GLY A 192 -6.14 -38.71 23.05
CA GLY A 192 -6.83 -38.53 24.34
C GLY A 192 -6.44 -37.23 25.05
N PHE A 193 -6.01 -36.22 24.29
CA PHE A 193 -5.63 -34.91 24.81
C PHE A 193 -6.82 -33.97 24.99
N HIS A 194 -6.63 -32.94 25.81
CA HIS A 194 -7.69 -31.98 26.14
C HIS A 194 -8.08 -31.16 24.93
N SER A 195 -7.09 -30.61 24.22
CA SER A 195 -7.36 -29.68 23.12
C SER A 195 -6.15 -29.45 22.24
N PHE A 196 -6.41 -29.11 20.97
CA PHE A 196 -5.38 -28.68 20.04
C PHE A 196 -5.02 -27.21 20.34
N ILE A 197 -3.72 -26.89 20.28
CA ILE A 197 -3.22 -25.51 20.44
C ILE A 197 -3.00 -24.89 19.07
N GLY A 198 -2.29 -25.59 18.19
CA GLY A 198 -1.91 -25.11 16.86
C GLY A 198 -0.71 -25.88 16.31
N ALA A 199 -0.35 -25.63 15.05
CA ALA A 199 0.79 -26.27 14.42
C ALA A 199 1.60 -25.29 13.56
N SER A 200 2.89 -25.58 13.46
CA SER A 200 3.80 -25.07 12.45
C SER A 200 3.92 -26.09 11.30
N ASN A 201 4.80 -25.85 10.35
CA ASN A 201 5.10 -26.82 9.29
C ASN A 201 5.78 -28.09 9.80
N ASN A 202 6.45 -28.02 10.96
CA ASN A 202 7.29 -29.11 11.48
C ASN A 202 6.74 -29.72 12.78
N GLU A 203 6.02 -28.93 13.58
CA GLU A 203 5.56 -29.32 14.91
C GLU A 203 4.09 -29.00 15.13
N GLY A 204 3.35 -29.91 15.76
CA GLY A 204 2.01 -29.67 16.29
C GLY A 204 1.97 -29.67 17.81
N TYR A 205 1.07 -28.87 18.37
CA TYR A 205 0.96 -28.60 19.81
C TYR A 205 -0.44 -28.88 20.34
N ALA A 206 -0.52 -29.47 21.52
CA ALA A 206 -1.77 -29.77 22.19
C ALA A 206 -1.62 -29.67 23.72
N PHE A 207 -2.72 -29.45 24.44
CA PHE A 207 -2.75 -29.62 25.88
C PHE A 207 -3.16 -31.05 26.23
N ASN A 208 -2.40 -31.72 27.09
CA ASN A 208 -2.87 -32.95 27.71
C ASN A 208 -3.94 -32.67 28.80
N LEU A 209 -4.51 -33.72 29.37
CA LEU A 209 -5.56 -33.60 30.41
C LEU A 209 -5.09 -32.91 31.70
N ASN A 210 -3.78 -32.82 31.93
CA ASN A 210 -3.19 -32.14 33.09
C ASN A 210 -2.77 -30.69 32.78
N GLY A 211 -3.00 -30.20 31.55
CA GLY A 211 -2.63 -28.85 31.12
C GLY A 211 -1.15 -28.69 30.70
N ALA A 212 -0.38 -29.77 30.58
CA ALA A 212 0.96 -29.68 30.00
C ALA A 212 0.89 -29.59 28.47
N ILE A 213 1.83 -28.85 27.88
CA ILE A 213 1.98 -28.76 26.44
C ILE A 213 2.62 -30.05 25.93
N MET A 214 1.98 -30.69 24.97
CA MET A 214 2.48 -31.83 24.22
C MET A 214 2.93 -31.34 22.84
N VAL A 215 4.04 -31.87 22.34
CA VAL A 215 4.57 -31.60 21.00
C VAL A 215 4.63 -32.87 20.18
N SER A 216 4.39 -32.75 18.88
CA SER A 216 4.56 -33.81 17.89
C SER A 216 5.34 -33.29 16.69
N GLU A 217 6.40 -34.00 16.31
CA GLU A 217 7.26 -33.69 15.16
C GLU A 217 6.95 -34.55 13.92
N ASP A 218 5.94 -35.41 14.01
CA ASP A 218 5.63 -36.44 13.01
C ASP A 218 4.16 -36.41 12.55
N LYS A 219 3.58 -35.22 12.53
CA LYS A 219 2.18 -34.97 12.12
C LYS A 219 1.16 -35.69 13.02
N GLY A 220 1.43 -35.74 14.32
CA GLY A 220 0.51 -36.23 15.34
C GLY A 220 0.48 -37.74 15.49
N LEU A 221 1.51 -38.46 15.00
CA LEU A 221 1.62 -39.90 15.17
C LEU A 221 2.18 -40.26 16.54
N THR A 222 3.18 -39.52 17.00
CA THR A 222 3.75 -39.61 18.34
C THR A 222 3.78 -38.24 19.01
N TRP A 223 3.71 -38.25 20.34
CA TRP A 223 3.64 -37.06 21.16
C TRP A 223 4.52 -37.22 22.39
N GLU A 224 5.20 -36.15 22.77
CA GLU A 224 5.97 -36.05 24.01
C GLU A 224 5.64 -34.74 24.74
N GLU A 225 5.91 -34.68 26.04
CA GLU A 225 5.73 -33.46 26.83
C GLU A 225 6.81 -32.45 26.45
N ASP A 226 6.41 -31.23 26.09
CA ASP A 226 7.32 -30.19 25.66
C ASP A 226 7.98 -29.47 26.84
N PHE A 227 9.13 -28.85 26.59
CA PHE A 227 9.92 -28.19 27.62
C PHE A 227 9.42 -26.77 27.89
N ILE A 228 9.14 -26.48 29.16
CA ILE A 228 8.75 -25.17 29.67
C ILE A 228 9.81 -24.69 30.67
N ILE A 229 10.26 -23.43 30.57
CA ILE A 229 11.22 -22.84 31.51
C ILE A 229 10.50 -22.27 32.75
N ASP A 230 9.34 -21.65 32.54
CA ASP A 230 8.62 -20.88 33.55
C ASP A 230 7.51 -21.71 34.23
N ASP A 231 6.79 -21.09 35.18
CA ASP A 231 5.71 -21.76 35.93
C ASP A 231 4.54 -22.15 35.01
N ILE A 232 4.27 -23.45 34.94
CA ILE A 232 3.16 -24.03 34.16
C ILE A 232 1.80 -23.45 34.57
N ALA A 233 1.64 -22.97 35.81
CA ALA A 233 0.42 -22.31 36.26
C ALA A 233 0.12 -20.98 35.55
N LEU A 234 1.10 -20.42 34.82
CA LEU A 234 0.97 -19.20 34.01
C LEU A 234 0.54 -19.49 32.57
N LEU A 235 0.41 -20.76 32.17
CA LEU A 235 -0.15 -21.12 30.87
C LEU A 235 -1.60 -20.64 30.75
N PRO A 236 -2.06 -20.34 29.52
CA PRO A 236 -3.46 -20.06 29.31
C PRO A 236 -4.30 -21.33 29.53
N THR A 237 -5.46 -21.18 30.15
CA THR A 237 -6.40 -22.27 30.42
C THR A 237 -7.64 -22.20 29.53
N GLU A 238 -7.97 -21.01 29.02
CA GLU A 238 -9.15 -20.76 28.20
C GLU A 238 -8.83 -19.68 27.15
N ASN A 239 -9.73 -19.51 26.17
CA ASN A 239 -9.68 -18.46 25.14
C ASN A 239 -8.26 -18.28 24.56
N TYR A 240 -7.58 -19.37 24.27
CA TYR A 240 -6.23 -19.32 23.75
C TYR A 240 -6.20 -19.44 22.24
N ALA A 241 -5.19 -18.84 21.65
CA ALA A 241 -4.93 -18.87 20.23
C ALA A 241 -3.43 -18.98 19.98
N PHE A 242 -3.09 -19.57 18.85
CA PHE A 242 -1.72 -19.86 18.45
C PHE A 242 -1.47 -19.30 17.06
N ALA A 243 -0.26 -18.80 16.84
CA ALA A 243 0.25 -18.51 15.52
C ALA A 243 1.71 -18.93 15.42
N SER A 244 2.10 -19.41 14.24
CA SER A 244 3.47 -19.76 13.90
C SER A 244 3.87 -19.12 12.58
N TRP A 245 5.11 -18.68 12.48
CA TRP A 245 5.68 -18.16 11.24
C TRP A 245 7.19 -18.36 11.20
N PRO A 246 7.81 -18.36 9.99
CA PRO A 246 9.26 -18.44 9.87
C PRO A 246 9.97 -17.30 10.60
N PHE A 247 10.96 -17.63 11.42
CA PHE A 247 11.76 -16.65 12.14
C PHE A 247 12.83 -16.06 11.21
N SER A 248 12.65 -14.81 10.81
CA SER A 248 13.45 -14.18 9.74
C SER A 248 14.96 -14.08 9.99
N ALA A 249 15.44 -14.28 11.23
CA ALA A 249 16.86 -14.21 11.54
C ALA A 249 17.62 -15.51 11.17
N ASN A 250 16.92 -16.65 11.08
CA ASN A 250 17.53 -17.97 10.93
C ASN A 250 16.65 -18.89 10.06
N ASP A 251 17.26 -19.56 9.08
CA ASP A 251 16.59 -20.63 8.33
C ASP A 251 16.23 -21.80 9.26
N SER A 252 15.25 -22.61 8.85
CA SER A 252 14.77 -23.78 9.61
C SER A 252 14.36 -23.46 11.06
N THR A 253 13.94 -22.22 11.29
CA THR A 253 13.51 -21.74 12.61
C THR A 253 12.13 -21.11 12.49
N ASP A 254 11.22 -21.51 13.36
CA ASP A 254 9.87 -20.96 13.45
C ASP A 254 9.69 -20.20 14.76
N TYR A 255 8.99 -19.07 14.70
CA TYR A 255 8.54 -18.34 15.88
C TYR A 255 7.11 -18.74 16.18
N GLN A 256 6.91 -19.24 17.39
CA GLN A 256 5.62 -19.70 17.88
C GLN A 256 5.14 -18.77 18.97
N LEU A 257 3.88 -18.39 18.89
CA LEU A 257 3.25 -17.50 19.84
C LEU A 257 1.93 -18.11 20.30
N LEU A 258 1.83 -18.36 21.60
CA LEU A 258 0.64 -18.84 22.28
C LEU A 258 0.15 -17.73 23.21
N ILE A 259 -1.12 -17.36 23.07
CA ILE A 259 -1.74 -16.32 23.89
C ILE A 259 -3.07 -16.84 24.40
N GLY A 260 -3.47 -16.49 25.61
CA GLY A 260 -4.83 -16.78 26.08
C GLY A 260 -5.12 -16.23 27.46
N THR A 261 -6.23 -16.65 28.04
CA THR A 261 -6.61 -16.22 29.40
C THR A 261 -6.07 -17.18 30.44
N SER A 262 -5.56 -16.63 31.54
CA SER A 262 -5.12 -17.40 32.70
C SER A 262 -5.81 -16.88 33.96
N PRO A 263 -6.13 -17.75 34.95
CA PRO A 263 -6.62 -17.32 36.26
C PRO A 263 -5.64 -16.43 37.01
N GLN A 264 -4.34 -16.47 36.68
CA GLN A 264 -3.30 -15.68 37.34
C GLN A 264 -3.28 -14.21 36.91
N TYR A 265 -3.98 -13.86 35.82
CA TYR A 265 -4.03 -12.50 35.28
C TYR A 265 -5.48 -12.06 35.03
N ASP A 266 -5.88 -10.99 35.73
CA ASP A 266 -7.25 -10.47 35.64
C ASP A 266 -7.45 -9.50 34.47
N LYS A 267 -6.39 -8.83 34.02
CA LYS A 267 -6.49 -7.70 33.08
C LYS A 267 -5.95 -7.99 31.69
N ALA A 268 -5.03 -8.94 31.57
CA ALA A 268 -4.28 -9.20 30.35
C ALA A 268 -4.38 -10.68 29.98
N CYS A 269 -4.32 -10.97 28.69
CA CYS A 269 -3.95 -12.31 28.24
C CYS A 269 -2.48 -12.59 28.62
N VAL A 270 -2.19 -13.84 28.94
CA VAL A 270 -0.81 -14.34 29.09
C VAL A 270 -0.23 -14.60 27.71
N VAL A 271 1.06 -14.34 27.54
CA VAL A 271 1.77 -14.51 26.28
C VAL A 271 2.96 -15.43 26.50
N TRP A 272 3.05 -16.46 25.67
CA TRP A 272 4.10 -17.46 25.67
C TRP A 272 4.69 -17.55 24.28
N ARG A 273 6.02 -17.68 24.20
CA ARG A 273 6.70 -17.87 22.92
C ARG A 273 7.65 -19.07 22.96
N LYS A 274 7.90 -19.62 21.79
CA LYS A 274 8.97 -20.59 21.53
C LYS A 274 9.64 -20.21 20.21
N ILE A 275 10.97 -20.23 20.18
CA ILE A 275 11.76 -20.16 18.94
C ILE A 275 12.17 -21.58 18.65
N SER A 276 11.49 -22.23 17.73
CA SER A 276 11.69 -23.65 17.45
C SER A 276 12.66 -23.82 16.30
N GLU A 277 13.77 -24.50 16.55
CA GLU A 277 14.85 -24.67 15.58
C GLU A 277 14.90 -26.14 15.14
N HIS A 278 14.79 -26.38 13.84
CA HIS A 278 14.69 -27.71 13.24
C HIS A 278 15.91 -28.06 12.38
N ALA A 279 17.01 -27.33 12.56
CA ALA A 279 18.25 -27.65 11.89
C ALA A 279 18.83 -28.99 12.40
N TYR A 280 19.70 -29.61 11.59
CA TYR A 280 20.31 -30.88 11.96
C TYR A 280 21.09 -30.74 13.29
N ARG A 281 20.73 -31.56 14.29
CA ARG A 281 21.28 -31.56 15.66
C ARG A 281 20.92 -30.34 16.50
N SER A 282 19.87 -29.60 16.16
CA SER A 282 19.29 -28.63 17.08
C SER A 282 18.85 -29.31 18.37
N LEU A 283 19.03 -28.60 19.49
CA LEU A 283 18.54 -29.05 20.78
C LEU A 283 17.06 -28.69 20.90
N PRO A 284 16.28 -29.43 21.72
CA PRO A 284 14.89 -29.07 21.98
C PRO A 284 14.76 -27.63 22.48
N SER A 285 13.97 -26.84 21.74
CA SER A 285 13.59 -25.49 22.13
C SER A 285 12.61 -25.52 23.30
N LYS A 286 12.39 -24.36 23.93
CA LYS A 286 11.57 -24.27 25.14
C LYS A 286 10.57 -23.14 25.06
N TRP A 287 9.43 -23.32 25.70
CA TRP A 287 8.45 -22.26 25.93
C TRP A 287 8.95 -21.31 27.02
N VAL A 288 8.81 -20.01 26.72
CA VAL A 288 9.19 -18.90 27.59
C VAL A 288 8.01 -17.98 27.77
N PHE A 289 7.72 -17.64 29.03
CA PHE A 289 6.68 -16.70 29.38
C PHE A 289 7.16 -15.26 29.12
N LEU A 290 6.30 -14.45 28.49
CA LEU A 290 6.52 -13.01 28.35
C LEU A 290 5.72 -12.28 29.43
N PRO A 291 6.37 -11.79 30.50
CA PRO A 291 5.67 -11.24 31.65
C PRO A 291 4.93 -9.95 31.31
N VAL A 292 3.73 -9.81 31.87
CA VAL A 292 3.00 -8.55 31.86
C VAL A 292 3.65 -7.61 32.88
N GLU A 293 4.40 -6.64 32.39
CA GLU A 293 5.10 -5.67 33.23
C GLU A 293 4.16 -4.53 33.66
N SER A 294 4.20 -4.16 34.94
CA SER A 294 3.33 -3.13 35.51
C SER A 294 3.48 -1.75 34.85
N PHE A 295 4.63 -1.47 34.25
CA PHE A 295 4.93 -0.22 33.56
C PHE A 295 4.64 -0.26 32.05
N ASN A 296 4.28 -1.41 31.48
CA ASN A 296 3.92 -1.55 30.08
C ASN A 296 2.39 -1.49 29.92
N PRO A 297 1.81 -0.34 29.50
CA PRO A 297 0.37 -0.22 29.35
C PRO A 297 -0.17 -0.91 28.08
N TYR A 298 0.70 -1.47 27.23
CA TYR A 298 0.34 -2.04 25.93
C TYR A 298 0.27 -3.58 25.96
N TYR A 299 -0.23 -4.15 27.05
CA TYR A 299 -0.57 -5.57 27.10
C TYR A 299 -1.80 -5.88 26.22
N LEU A 300 -1.95 -7.13 25.76
CA LEU A 300 -3.20 -7.57 25.15
C LEU A 300 -4.25 -7.71 26.25
N PRO A 301 -5.38 -6.96 26.22
CA PRO A 301 -6.41 -7.08 27.25
C PRO A 301 -6.97 -8.49 27.34
N LYS A 302 -7.35 -8.93 28.54
CA LYS A 302 -8.09 -10.19 28.73
C LYS A 302 -9.38 -10.12 27.90
N MET A 303 -9.62 -11.12 27.06
CA MET A 303 -10.75 -11.15 26.13
C MET A 303 -11.23 -12.58 25.86
N ASP A 304 -12.46 -12.70 25.40
CA ASP A 304 -13.04 -13.96 24.93
C ASP A 304 -12.98 -14.05 23.40
N HIS A 305 -13.19 -15.26 22.87
CA HIS A 305 -13.17 -15.53 21.42
C HIS A 305 -11.86 -15.06 20.76
N LEU A 306 -10.73 -15.23 21.48
CA LEU A 306 -9.43 -14.80 21.00
C LEU A 306 -9.04 -15.61 19.76
N ASN A 307 -8.62 -14.88 18.73
CA ASN A 307 -7.96 -15.39 17.56
C ASN A 307 -6.59 -14.73 17.46
N LEU A 308 -5.60 -15.47 16.98
CA LEU A 308 -4.25 -14.99 16.73
C LEU A 308 -3.87 -15.39 15.30
N VAL A 309 -3.55 -14.40 14.47
CA VAL A 309 -3.26 -14.62 13.05
C VAL A 309 -1.97 -13.90 12.70
N TYR A 310 -1.05 -14.57 12.00
CA TYR A 310 0.09 -13.91 11.41
C TYR A 310 -0.28 -13.39 10.02
N TYR A 311 -0.34 -12.07 9.86
CA TYR A 311 -0.83 -11.44 8.65
C TYR A 311 0.01 -10.21 8.29
N ASN A 312 0.43 -10.12 7.02
CA ASN A 312 1.31 -9.04 6.53
C ASN A 312 2.54 -8.83 7.42
N PHE A 313 3.21 -9.94 7.76
CA PHE A 313 4.42 -9.98 8.61
C PHE A 313 4.23 -9.48 10.05
N LEU A 314 2.98 -9.45 10.54
CA LEU A 314 2.64 -8.97 11.86
C LEU A 314 1.67 -9.94 12.56
N PRO A 315 1.90 -10.27 13.84
CA PRO A 315 0.89 -10.92 14.67
C PRO A 315 -0.28 -9.99 14.93
N LEU A 316 -1.49 -10.46 14.63
CA LEU A 316 -2.75 -9.79 14.86
C LEU A 316 -3.59 -10.59 15.87
N ALA A 317 -4.10 -9.93 16.89
CA ALA A 317 -5.04 -10.51 17.85
C ALA A 317 -6.43 -9.89 17.68
N ILE A 318 -7.46 -10.73 17.65
CA ILE A 318 -8.86 -10.34 17.47
C ILE A 318 -9.69 -11.09 18.51
N GLY A 319 -10.51 -10.38 19.27
CA GLY A 319 -11.41 -11.00 20.23
C GLY A 319 -12.78 -10.35 20.24
N ASN A 320 -13.53 -10.60 21.31
CA ASN A 320 -14.90 -10.13 21.49
C ASN A 320 -15.08 -8.59 21.60
N ASP A 321 -13.99 -7.82 21.72
CA ASP A 321 -14.04 -6.37 21.93
C ASP A 321 -14.13 -5.54 20.62
N GLY A 322 -14.21 -6.23 19.48
CA GLY A 322 -14.42 -5.61 18.16
C GLY A 322 -13.21 -4.85 17.63
N LYS A 323 -12.00 -5.12 18.13
CA LYS A 323 -10.76 -4.49 17.68
C LYS A 323 -9.79 -5.51 17.10
N ILE A 324 -8.90 -5.04 16.23
CA ILE A 324 -7.70 -5.76 15.83
C ILE A 324 -6.51 -5.13 16.54
N TYR A 325 -5.83 -5.91 17.37
CA TYR A 325 -4.59 -5.54 18.01
C TYR A 325 -3.42 -6.02 17.16
N VAL A 326 -2.45 -5.15 16.93
CA VAL A 326 -1.23 -5.44 16.16
C VAL A 326 -0.06 -5.48 17.12
N SER A 327 0.76 -6.52 17.03
CA SER A 327 2.08 -6.54 17.67
C SER A 327 3.17 -6.32 16.63
N ARG A 328 4.11 -5.41 16.93
CA ARG A 328 5.29 -5.14 16.07
C ARG A 328 6.59 -5.70 16.65
N ASP A 329 6.50 -6.24 17.86
CA ASP A 329 7.61 -6.75 18.67
C ASP A 329 7.34 -8.19 19.11
N GLN A 330 6.65 -8.94 18.23
CA GLN A 330 6.45 -10.39 18.32
C GLN A 330 5.77 -10.86 19.62
N GLY A 331 4.78 -10.10 20.08
CA GLY A 331 3.88 -10.43 21.18
C GLY A 331 4.11 -9.65 22.48
N ILE A 332 5.10 -8.76 22.55
CA ILE A 332 5.41 -8.00 23.76
C ILE A 332 4.43 -6.83 23.97
N THR A 333 4.14 -6.07 22.91
CA THR A 333 3.16 -4.97 22.94
C THR A 333 2.08 -5.13 21.88
N TRP A 334 0.88 -4.66 22.23
CA TRP A 334 -0.34 -4.79 21.43
C TRP A 334 -1.04 -3.44 21.31
N LYS A 335 -1.24 -2.98 20.08
CA LYS A 335 -1.83 -1.66 19.80
C LYS A 335 -2.85 -1.76 18.68
N THR A 336 -3.93 -1.00 18.81
CA THR A 336 -4.86 -0.79 17.70
C THR A 336 -4.32 0.26 16.74
N THR A 337 -4.76 0.19 15.49
CA THR A 337 -4.39 1.16 14.45
C THR A 337 -5.60 1.46 13.57
N SER A 338 -5.55 2.55 12.80
CA SER A 338 -6.54 2.81 11.75
C SER A 338 -6.32 1.95 10.50
N ALA A 339 -5.15 1.30 10.40
CA ALA A 339 -4.77 0.45 9.28
C ALA A 339 -5.45 -0.92 9.38
N TYR A 340 -5.56 -1.49 10.58
CA TYR A 340 -6.17 -2.79 10.85
C TYR A 340 -7.44 -2.61 11.68
N THR A 341 -8.59 -2.65 11.02
CA THR A 341 -9.92 -2.55 11.65
C THR A 341 -10.83 -3.64 11.10
N LEU A 342 -11.82 -4.08 11.87
CA LEU A 342 -12.87 -4.99 11.40
C LEU A 342 -13.76 -4.34 10.31
N PRO A 343 -14.50 -5.14 9.52
CA PRO A 343 -15.53 -4.63 8.61
C PRO A 343 -16.55 -3.74 9.34
N LYS A 344 -16.90 -2.59 8.76
CA LYS A 344 -17.83 -1.62 9.39
C LYS A 344 -19.21 -2.21 9.73
N ASN A 345 -19.67 -3.19 8.96
CA ASN A 345 -20.99 -3.81 9.09
C ASN A 345 -20.91 -5.27 9.55
N ILE A 346 -19.87 -5.62 10.31
CA ILE A 346 -19.78 -6.95 10.91
C ILE A 346 -20.89 -7.13 11.95
N GLY A 347 -21.56 -8.28 11.91
CA GLY A 347 -22.74 -8.55 12.74
C GLY A 347 -22.43 -9.19 14.10
N THR A 348 -21.25 -9.78 14.28
CA THR A 348 -20.79 -10.37 15.55
C THR A 348 -19.30 -10.17 15.77
N PHE A 349 -18.85 -10.27 17.03
CA PHE A 349 -17.44 -10.36 17.41
C PHE A 349 -17.05 -11.75 17.93
N ASN A 350 -17.99 -12.71 17.96
CA ASN A 350 -17.65 -14.13 18.07
C ASN A 350 -17.18 -14.61 16.70
N LEU A 351 -15.86 -14.48 16.47
CA LEU A 351 -15.25 -14.69 15.17
C LEU A 351 -14.32 -15.89 15.20
N THR A 352 -14.20 -16.54 14.04
CA THR A 352 -13.03 -17.33 13.67
C THR A 352 -12.23 -16.52 12.65
N ALA A 353 -10.94 -16.33 12.88
CA ALA A 353 -10.05 -15.57 12.00
C ALA A 353 -8.83 -16.39 11.59
N PHE A 354 -8.47 -16.35 10.30
CA PHE A 354 -7.28 -17.04 9.77
C PHE A 354 -6.76 -16.32 8.52
N ALA A 355 -5.49 -16.51 8.19
CA ALA A 355 -4.90 -16.01 6.95
C ALA A 355 -4.76 -17.16 5.94
N ASP A 356 -4.95 -16.88 4.66
CA ASP A 356 -4.68 -17.83 3.58
C ASP A 356 -3.31 -17.60 2.92
N ASP A 357 -2.88 -18.59 2.13
CA ASP A 357 -1.61 -18.54 1.38
C ASP A 357 -1.58 -17.47 0.28
N TYR A 358 -2.74 -16.88 -0.06
CA TYR A 358 -2.87 -15.80 -1.03
C TYR A 358 -2.77 -14.42 -0.38
N GLY A 359 -2.51 -14.35 0.93
CA GLY A 359 -2.32 -13.08 1.65
C GLY A 359 -3.63 -12.38 2.00
N TYR A 360 -4.73 -13.11 2.12
CA TYR A 360 -6.01 -12.59 2.62
C TYR A 360 -6.24 -12.99 4.08
N LEU A 361 -6.85 -12.07 4.84
CA LEU A 361 -7.35 -12.33 6.18
C LEU A 361 -8.84 -12.67 6.09
N TRP A 362 -9.24 -13.82 6.59
CA TRP A 362 -10.62 -14.26 6.62
C TRP A 362 -11.22 -14.09 8.01
N LEU A 363 -12.48 -13.68 8.06
CA LEU A 363 -13.30 -13.64 9.27
C LEU A 363 -14.60 -14.39 9.02
N VAL A 364 -14.96 -15.27 9.95
CA VAL A 364 -16.22 -16.01 9.95
C VAL A 364 -16.95 -15.71 11.25
N GLY A 365 -18.18 -15.21 11.16
CA GLY A 365 -19.04 -15.01 12.33
C GLY A 365 -19.64 -16.32 12.79
N ASN A 366 -19.25 -16.79 13.98
CA ASN A 366 -19.69 -18.08 14.51
C ASN A 366 -21.20 -18.10 14.79
N ASP A 367 -21.78 -16.97 15.20
CA ASP A 367 -23.22 -16.86 15.50
C ASP A 367 -24.07 -16.46 14.27
N THR A 368 -23.47 -15.76 13.31
CA THR A 368 -24.18 -15.14 12.17
C THR A 368 -23.98 -15.89 10.86
N GLY A 369 -22.93 -16.72 10.77
CA GLY A 369 -22.48 -17.37 9.54
C GLY A 369 -21.98 -16.41 8.47
N GLU A 370 -21.74 -15.13 8.79
CA GLU A 370 -21.21 -14.16 7.84
C GLU A 370 -19.73 -14.43 7.54
N VAL A 371 -19.31 -14.16 6.31
CA VAL A 371 -17.93 -14.36 5.88
C VAL A 371 -17.39 -13.07 5.30
N TRP A 372 -16.18 -12.70 5.71
CA TRP A 372 -15.48 -11.52 5.20
C TRP A 372 -14.05 -11.90 4.82
N ARG A 373 -13.60 -11.37 3.68
CA ARG A 373 -12.23 -11.49 3.21
C ARG A 373 -11.60 -10.10 3.19
N GLY A 374 -10.48 -9.97 3.87
CA GLY A 374 -9.73 -8.74 4.06
C GLY A 374 -8.42 -8.77 3.30
N GLN A 375 -8.05 -7.64 2.70
CA GLN A 375 -6.73 -7.42 2.13
C GLN A 375 -6.16 -6.09 2.63
N TYR A 376 -4.90 -6.09 3.03
CA TYR A 376 -4.13 -4.89 3.28
C TYR A 376 -3.49 -4.43 1.96
N LEU A 377 -3.82 -3.22 1.54
CA LEU A 377 -3.18 -2.57 0.39
C LEU A 377 -2.16 -1.58 0.91
N ASN A 378 -0.87 -1.80 0.63
CA ASN A 378 0.22 -0.93 1.04
C ASN A 378 0.14 0.47 0.41
#